data_AF-A0A9N8HC00-F1
#
_entry.id   AF-A0A9N8HC00-F1
#
_cell.length_a   1.000
_cell.length_b   1.000
_cell.length_c   1.000
_cell.angle_alpha   90.00
_cell.angle_beta   90.00
_cell.angle_gamma   90.00
#
_symmetry.space_group_name_H-M   'P 1'
#
loop_
_entity.id
_entity.type
_entity.pdbx_description
1 polymer ?
#
loop_
_entity_poly.entity_id
_entity_poly.type
_entity_poly.pdbx_seq_one_letter_code
_entity_poly.pdbx_strand_id
1 'polypeptide(L)'
;MPVSAFSARLVTAVADHVRFFAAVWLSVRWATGSASEDGHLTMVPWKTGIMCAGLVTTHTIMEMFYGLVLLGPESLASVKRQQVAMDIQNKALMTSLVGLILHLAILAAGLSYWGVFGPVFVSESSTTGTWMDDLEVWMMALVQPYAEFWAICVLKDCFSMNILHRKMHNKNHQFLHSIHELHHNYAINLNNINGSQIDPLDLFLENSIGPFLLVCAKWALGLTPQVSFLAFYTLVSSEGSTHSLNPYSVCYYFPPADAILKGNIGHNLHHAKPHTNFTAHPWHHLWKGYQKDVDTYNHVMKTQVQL
;
A
#
# COMPACT_ATOMS: atom_id res chain seq x y z
N MET A 1 1.83 23.08 20.90
CA MET A 1 2.03 21.99 21.88
C MET A 1 2.18 20.69 21.10
N PRO A 2 3.12 19.79 21.46
CA PRO A 2 3.25 18.50 20.80
C PRO A 2 1.97 17.68 20.98
N VAL A 3 1.56 16.95 19.95
CA VAL A 3 0.40 16.07 19.97
C VAL A 3 0.77 14.83 20.80
N SER A 4 -0.10 14.40 21.72
CA SER A 4 0.16 13.17 22.50
C SER A 4 0.25 11.95 21.56
N ALA A 5 0.95 10.88 21.95
CA ALA A 5 1.03 9.65 21.15
C ALA A 5 -0.36 9.07 20.84
N PHE A 6 -1.26 9.10 21.82
CA PHE A 6 -2.67 8.69 21.64
C PHE A 6 -3.39 9.55 20.60
N SER A 7 -3.26 10.88 20.69
CA SER A 7 -3.87 11.81 19.74
C SER A 7 -3.29 11.64 18.33
N ALA A 8 -1.98 11.44 18.21
CA ALA A 8 -1.33 11.19 16.92
C ALA A 8 -1.88 9.89 16.29
N ARG A 9 -1.93 8.80 17.06
CA ARG A 9 -2.50 7.51 16.63
C ARG A 9 -3.95 7.66 16.17
N LEU A 10 -4.78 8.34 16.95
CA LEU A 10 -6.19 8.54 16.62
C LEU A 10 -6.36 9.38 15.34
N VAL A 11 -5.65 10.50 15.24
CA VAL A 11 -5.73 11.38 14.06
C VAL A 11 -5.24 10.65 12.81
N THR A 12 -4.12 9.92 12.89
CA THR A 12 -3.62 9.10 11.78
C THR A 12 -4.63 8.04 11.36
N ALA A 13 -5.16 7.27 12.32
CA ALA A 13 -6.15 6.25 12.01
C ALA A 13 -7.38 6.84 11.32
N VAL A 14 -7.94 7.94 11.86
CA VAL A 14 -9.11 8.59 11.23
C VAL A 14 -8.77 9.11 9.85
N ALA A 15 -7.64 9.82 9.69
CA ALA A 15 -7.26 10.41 8.41
C ALA A 15 -7.02 9.34 7.32
N ASP A 16 -6.31 8.26 7.64
CA ASP A 16 -6.04 7.18 6.68
C ASP A 16 -7.32 6.45 6.28
N HIS A 17 -8.21 6.12 7.23
CA HIS A 17 -9.46 5.44 6.91
C HIS A 17 -10.40 6.35 6.10
N VAL A 18 -10.54 7.62 6.48
CA VAL A 18 -11.36 8.58 5.71
C VAL A 18 -10.82 8.72 4.29
N ARG A 19 -9.51 8.90 4.13
CA ARG A 19 -8.86 9.00 2.81
C ARG A 19 -9.11 7.74 1.98
N PHE A 20 -8.86 6.57 2.55
CA PHE A 20 -9.02 5.30 1.84
C PHE A 20 -10.47 5.06 1.45
N PHE A 21 -11.42 5.12 2.38
CA PHE A 21 -12.83 4.88 2.07
C PHE A 21 -13.43 5.93 1.13
N ALA A 22 -12.99 7.19 1.22
CA ALA A 22 -13.37 8.20 0.22
C ALA A 22 -12.86 7.82 -1.18
N ALA A 23 -11.62 7.33 -1.28
CA ALA A 23 -11.07 6.89 -2.56
C ALA A 23 -11.74 5.60 -3.09
N VAL A 24 -12.05 4.64 -2.22
CA VAL A 24 -12.84 3.44 -2.58
C VAL A 24 -14.22 3.84 -3.08
N TRP A 25 -14.90 4.74 -2.36
CA TRP A 25 -16.21 5.23 -2.76
C TRP A 25 -16.16 5.92 -4.13
N LEU A 26 -15.17 6.80 -4.34
CA LEU A 26 -14.91 7.41 -5.65
C LEU A 26 -14.59 6.35 -6.71
N SER A 27 -13.88 5.28 -6.38
CA SER A 27 -13.56 4.20 -7.33
C SER A 27 -14.81 3.56 -7.90
N VAL A 28 -15.69 3.16 -7.01
CA VAL A 28 -16.89 2.43 -7.36
C VAL A 28 -17.90 3.33 -8.08
N ARG A 29 -17.98 4.61 -7.72
CA ARG A 29 -18.91 5.57 -8.35
C ARG A 29 -18.40 6.16 -9.65
N TRP A 30 -17.09 6.41 -9.76
CA TRP A 30 -16.52 7.14 -10.88
C TRP A 30 -15.83 6.22 -11.88
N ALA A 31 -15.03 5.24 -11.43
CA ALA A 31 -14.20 4.44 -12.32
C ALA A 31 -14.97 3.35 -13.08
N THR A 32 -16.22 3.09 -12.70
CA THR A 32 -17.14 2.25 -13.47
C THR A 32 -17.75 3.03 -14.64
N GLY A 33 -17.91 2.36 -15.77
CA GLY A 33 -18.67 2.83 -16.93
C GLY A 33 -20.15 2.45 -16.81
N SER A 34 -20.95 2.75 -17.83
CA SER A 34 -22.30 2.22 -17.96
C SER A 34 -22.26 0.69 -17.93
N ALA A 35 -23.29 0.05 -17.36
CA ALA A 35 -23.44 -1.40 -17.47
C ALA A 35 -23.34 -1.85 -18.93
N SER A 36 -22.60 -2.93 -19.16
CA SER A 36 -22.65 -3.69 -20.41
C SER A 36 -24.05 -4.22 -20.67
N GLU A 37 -24.33 -4.70 -21.89
CA GLU A 37 -25.62 -5.32 -22.23
C GLU A 37 -26.00 -6.48 -21.27
N ASP A 38 -25.00 -7.11 -20.64
CA ASP A 38 -25.16 -8.18 -19.66
C ASP A 38 -25.34 -7.69 -18.20
N GLY A 39 -25.47 -6.38 -17.98
CA GLY A 39 -25.67 -5.79 -16.65
C GLY A 39 -24.39 -5.70 -15.80
N HIS A 40 -23.23 -6.08 -16.34
CA HIS A 40 -21.95 -5.96 -15.65
C HIS A 40 -21.34 -4.58 -15.88
N LEU A 41 -21.00 -3.87 -14.80
CA LEU A 41 -20.17 -2.66 -14.86
C LEU A 41 -18.80 -3.02 -15.44
N THR A 42 -18.24 -2.15 -16.27
CA THR A 42 -16.86 -2.29 -16.77
C THR A 42 -15.99 -1.17 -16.21
N MET A 43 -14.73 -1.46 -15.91
CA MET A 43 -13.77 -0.44 -15.49
C MET A 43 -13.41 0.43 -16.70
N VAL A 44 -13.48 1.75 -16.55
CA VAL A 44 -13.02 2.67 -17.59
C VAL A 44 -11.49 2.83 -17.45
N PRO A 45 -10.69 2.46 -18.47
CA PRO A 45 -9.23 2.38 -18.32
C PRO A 45 -8.56 3.67 -17.84
N TRP A 46 -8.86 4.80 -18.47
CA TRP A 46 -8.23 6.08 -18.11
C TRP A 46 -8.62 6.56 -16.70
N LYS A 47 -9.85 6.25 -16.25
CA LYS A 47 -10.30 6.57 -14.89
C LYS A 47 -9.52 5.75 -13.86
N THR A 48 -9.35 4.46 -14.15
CA THR A 48 -8.53 3.54 -13.33
C THR A 48 -7.08 4.03 -13.22
N GLY A 49 -6.50 4.54 -14.31
CA GLY A 49 -5.17 5.17 -14.27
C GLY A 49 -5.11 6.39 -13.35
N ILE A 50 -6.06 7.33 -13.49
CA ILE A 50 -6.15 8.54 -12.63
C ILE A 50 -6.30 8.16 -11.15
N MET A 51 -7.06 7.12 -10.88
CA MET A 51 -7.26 6.61 -9.52
C MET A 51 -5.98 6.14 -8.85
N CYS A 52 -5.16 5.35 -9.55
CA CYS A 52 -3.86 4.92 -9.03
C CYS A 52 -2.91 6.11 -8.86
N ALA A 53 -2.93 7.08 -9.79
CA ALA A 53 -2.16 8.32 -9.65
C ALA A 53 -2.58 9.14 -8.42
N GLY A 54 -3.90 9.26 -8.20
CA GLY A 54 -4.49 9.94 -7.05
C GLY A 54 -4.09 9.26 -5.75
N LEU A 55 -4.08 7.93 -5.70
CA LEU A 55 -3.65 7.16 -4.52
C LEU A 55 -2.24 7.54 -4.09
N VAL A 56 -1.25 7.45 -4.99
CA VAL A 56 0.15 7.77 -4.69
C VAL A 56 0.29 9.24 -4.28
N THR A 57 -0.38 10.14 -4.99
CA THR A 57 -0.40 11.57 -4.65
C THR A 57 -0.92 11.82 -3.24
N THR A 58 -2.02 11.16 -2.86
CA THR A 58 -2.59 11.33 -1.53
C THR A 58 -1.68 10.75 -0.44
N HIS A 59 -0.97 9.64 -0.70
CA HIS A 59 0.05 9.10 0.21
C HIS A 59 1.18 10.09 0.44
N THR A 60 1.67 10.73 -0.61
CA THR A 60 2.68 11.79 -0.51
C THR A 60 2.18 12.98 0.31
N ILE A 61 0.94 13.43 0.09
CA ILE A 61 0.34 14.53 0.87
C ILE A 61 0.20 14.15 2.34
N MET A 62 -0.26 12.92 2.63
CA MET A 62 -0.37 12.44 4.01
C MET A 62 1.00 12.35 4.68
N GLU A 63 2.03 11.94 3.96
CA GLU A 63 3.39 11.89 4.46
C GLU A 63 3.91 13.28 4.85
N MET A 64 3.65 14.29 4.00
CA MET A 64 3.95 15.68 4.31
C MET A 64 3.17 16.16 5.53
N PHE A 65 1.87 15.86 5.61
CA PHE A 65 1.02 16.22 6.74
C PHE A 65 1.52 15.56 8.04
N TYR A 66 1.86 14.28 8.00
CA TYR A 66 2.39 13.55 9.15
C TYR A 66 3.72 14.11 9.61
N GLY A 67 4.68 14.31 8.71
CA GLY A 67 6.00 14.83 9.04
C GLY A 67 6.00 16.28 9.53
N LEU A 68 5.14 17.13 8.97
CA LEU A 68 5.12 18.57 9.26
C LEU A 68 4.17 18.92 10.41
N VAL A 69 3.04 18.23 10.54
CA VAL A 69 1.97 18.57 11.49
C VAL A 69 1.92 17.61 12.68
N LEU A 70 1.83 16.29 12.45
CA LEU A 70 1.58 15.32 13.52
C LEU A 70 2.83 14.93 14.31
N LEU A 71 3.96 14.74 13.62
CA LEU A 71 5.24 14.49 14.27
C LEU A 71 5.83 15.83 14.72
N GLY A 72 5.35 16.31 15.87
CA GLY A 72 5.88 17.50 16.54
C GLY A 72 7.39 17.37 16.86
N PRO A 73 8.08 18.48 17.20
CA PRO A 73 9.51 18.46 17.49
C PRO A 73 9.92 17.52 18.64
N GLU A 74 8.99 17.15 19.53
CA GLU A 74 9.23 16.28 20.69
C GLU A 74 8.70 14.84 20.53
N SER A 75 7.89 14.56 19.50
CA SER A 75 7.25 13.27 19.28
C SER A 75 7.77 12.66 17.98
N LEU A 76 8.65 11.66 18.07
CA LEU A 76 9.21 10.96 16.91
C LEU A 76 9.80 11.90 15.83
N ALA A 77 11.09 12.19 16.01
CA ALA A 77 12.05 12.58 14.98
C ALA A 77 11.83 13.95 14.29
N SER A 78 12.32 15.01 14.97
CA SER A 78 12.84 16.21 14.30
C SER A 78 13.74 15.88 13.09
N VAL A 79 14.50 14.77 13.18
CA VAL A 79 15.32 14.21 12.10
C VAL A 79 14.48 13.77 10.90
N LYS A 80 13.35 13.09 11.10
CA LYS A 80 12.45 12.66 10.01
C LYS A 80 11.74 13.83 9.37
N ARG A 81 11.36 14.85 10.16
CA ARG A 81 10.82 16.11 9.61
C ARG A 81 11.82 16.82 8.72
N GLN A 82 13.08 16.95 9.16
CA GLN A 82 14.14 17.52 8.34
C GLN A 82 14.34 16.70 7.06
N GLN A 83 14.30 15.36 7.16
CA GLN A 83 14.39 14.49 5.99
C GLN A 83 13.25 14.74 4.99
N VAL A 84 11.99 14.80 5.43
CA VAL A 84 10.86 15.13 4.54
C VAL A 84 11.04 16.48 3.89
N ALA A 85 11.46 17.50 4.64
CA ALA A 85 11.71 18.83 4.08
C ALA A 85 12.82 18.80 3.00
N MET A 86 13.89 18.04 3.23
CA MET A 86 14.96 17.84 2.24
C MET A 86 14.47 17.05 1.01
N ASP A 87 13.66 16.01 1.22
CA ASP A 87 13.13 15.15 0.17
C ASP A 87 12.19 15.93 -0.77
N ILE A 88 11.34 16.81 -0.22
CA ILE A 88 10.46 17.70 -1.00
C ILE A 88 11.28 18.67 -1.87
N GLN A 89 12.42 19.15 -1.37
CA GLN A 89 13.30 20.06 -2.10
C GLN A 89 14.18 19.35 -3.13
N ASN A 90 14.31 18.01 -3.05
CA ASN A 90 15.11 17.22 -3.96
C ASN A 90 14.39 17.01 -5.31
N LYS A 91 14.77 17.80 -6.32
CA LYS A 91 14.19 17.74 -7.66
C LYS A 91 14.29 16.37 -8.33
N ALA A 92 15.40 15.66 -8.14
CA ALA A 92 15.58 14.34 -8.74
C ALA A 92 14.60 13.35 -8.12
N LEU A 93 14.48 13.36 -6.79
CA LEU A 93 13.52 12.52 -6.08
C LEU A 93 12.08 12.82 -6.48
N MET A 94 11.71 14.10 -6.55
CA MET A 94 10.36 14.49 -6.99
C MET A 94 10.07 14.08 -8.44
N THR A 95 11.09 14.10 -9.31
CA THR A 95 10.96 13.60 -10.69
C THR A 95 10.72 12.09 -10.70
N SER A 96 11.45 11.33 -9.89
CA SER A 96 11.23 9.88 -9.72
C SER A 96 9.82 9.59 -9.22
N LEU A 97 9.31 10.35 -8.25
CA LEU A 97 7.95 10.19 -7.73
C LEU A 97 6.90 10.45 -8.81
N VAL A 98 7.05 11.51 -9.62
CA VAL A 98 6.16 11.75 -10.77
C VAL A 98 6.24 10.61 -11.78
N GLY A 99 7.45 10.08 -12.05
CA GLY A 99 7.65 8.91 -12.90
C GLY A 99 6.89 7.68 -12.38
N LEU A 100 6.97 7.40 -11.08
CA LEU A 100 6.22 6.32 -10.43
C LEU A 100 4.70 6.51 -10.56
N ILE A 101 4.20 7.72 -10.31
CA ILE A 101 2.78 8.08 -10.46
C ILE A 101 2.30 7.77 -11.88
N LEU A 102 3.05 8.23 -12.90
CA LEU A 102 2.71 8.00 -14.30
C LEU A 102 2.79 6.52 -14.67
N HIS A 103 3.82 5.80 -14.20
CA HIS A 103 3.98 4.38 -14.46
C HIS A 103 2.81 3.57 -13.91
N LEU A 104 2.42 3.79 -12.65
CA LEU A 104 1.30 3.11 -12.03
C LEU A 104 -0.03 3.45 -12.72
N ALA A 105 -0.21 4.70 -13.15
CA ALA A 105 -1.39 5.10 -13.90
C ALA A 105 -1.49 4.38 -15.26
N ILE A 106 -0.39 4.33 -16.01
CA ILE A 106 -0.33 3.65 -17.32
C ILE A 106 -0.54 2.15 -17.15
N LEU A 107 0.13 1.54 -16.17
CA LEU A 107 -0.03 0.11 -15.88
C LEU A 107 -1.48 -0.21 -15.52
N ALA A 108 -2.10 0.55 -14.61
CA ALA A 108 -3.47 0.30 -14.19
C ALA A 108 -4.47 0.50 -15.34
N ALA A 109 -4.29 1.53 -16.15
CA ALA A 109 -5.10 1.75 -17.34
C ALA A 109 -4.92 0.60 -18.36
N GLY A 110 -3.69 0.17 -18.62
CA GLY A 110 -3.39 -0.94 -19.52
C GLY A 110 -4.02 -2.26 -19.05
N LEU A 111 -3.84 -2.61 -17.77
CA LEU A 111 -4.45 -3.81 -17.19
C LEU A 111 -5.99 -3.77 -17.24
N SER A 112 -6.59 -2.60 -17.04
CA SER A 112 -8.04 -2.42 -17.21
C SER A 112 -8.48 -2.61 -18.67
N TYR A 113 -7.73 -2.03 -19.62
CA TYR A 113 -8.02 -2.14 -21.05
C TYR A 113 -8.01 -3.59 -21.53
N TRP A 114 -7.07 -4.39 -21.02
CA TRP A 114 -6.97 -5.83 -21.32
C TRP A 114 -7.91 -6.70 -20.48
N GLY A 115 -8.77 -6.11 -19.65
CA GLY A 115 -9.73 -6.84 -18.82
C GLY A 115 -9.07 -7.71 -17.74
N VAL A 116 -7.84 -7.40 -17.32
CA VAL A 116 -7.17 -8.06 -16.18
C VAL A 116 -7.82 -7.65 -14.87
N PHE A 117 -8.30 -6.40 -14.80
CA PHE A 117 -9.11 -5.95 -13.68
C PHE A 117 -10.58 -6.26 -13.88
N GLY A 118 -11.13 -7.07 -12.96
CA GLY A 118 -12.55 -7.31 -12.84
C GLY A 118 -13.27 -6.09 -12.23
N PRO A 119 -14.57 -5.91 -12.52
CA PRO A 119 -15.33 -4.82 -11.95
C PRO A 119 -15.48 -4.96 -10.45
N VAL A 120 -15.72 -3.83 -9.78
CA VAL A 120 -16.20 -3.86 -8.40
C VAL A 120 -17.66 -4.27 -8.45
N PHE A 121 -18.00 -5.43 -7.87
CA PHE A 121 -19.37 -5.96 -7.84
C PHE A 121 -20.26 -5.06 -7.00
N VAL A 122 -20.88 -4.05 -7.62
CA VAL A 122 -22.05 -3.36 -7.09
C VAL A 122 -23.14 -3.54 -8.13
N SER A 123 -24.12 -4.40 -7.85
CA SER A 123 -25.26 -4.53 -8.76
C SER A 123 -26.00 -3.20 -8.81
N GLU A 124 -26.28 -2.68 -10.01
CA GLU A 124 -27.04 -1.43 -10.19
C GLU A 124 -28.44 -1.47 -9.55
N SER A 125 -28.95 -2.67 -9.24
CA SER A 125 -30.28 -2.91 -8.69
C SER A 125 -30.52 -2.37 -7.27
N SER A 126 -29.51 -1.85 -6.55
CA SER A 126 -29.72 -1.30 -5.20
C SER A 126 -30.26 0.14 -5.18
N THR A 127 -30.27 0.84 -6.32
CA THR A 127 -30.60 2.29 -6.37
C THR A 127 -32.07 2.65 -6.10
N THR A 128 -32.92 1.66 -5.78
CA THR A 128 -34.32 1.91 -5.34
C THR A 128 -34.50 1.81 -3.82
N GLY A 129 -33.46 1.44 -3.08
CA GLY A 129 -33.49 1.20 -1.64
C GLY A 129 -33.18 2.41 -0.76
N THR A 130 -33.34 2.22 0.54
CA THR A 130 -32.89 3.15 1.57
C THR A 130 -31.36 3.21 1.65
N TRP A 131 -30.79 4.22 2.31
CA TRP A 131 -29.34 4.31 2.53
C TRP A 131 -28.74 3.09 3.27
N MET A 132 -29.56 2.34 4.03
CA MET A 132 -29.16 1.10 4.69
C MET A 132 -28.97 -0.05 3.69
N ASP A 133 -29.86 -0.15 2.70
CA ASP A 133 -29.78 -1.17 1.65
C ASP A 133 -28.53 -0.94 0.79
N ASP A 134 -28.22 0.33 0.50
CA ASP A 134 -26.95 0.70 -0.13
C ASP A 134 -25.77 0.26 0.74
N LEU A 135 -25.77 0.56 2.05
CA LEU A 135 -24.68 0.19 2.95
C LEU A 135 -24.42 -1.31 3.00
N GLU A 136 -25.46 -2.14 3.05
CA GLU A 136 -25.32 -3.61 3.03
C GLU A 136 -24.67 -4.08 1.72
N VAL A 137 -25.16 -3.59 0.58
CA VAL A 137 -24.60 -3.89 -0.74
C VAL A 137 -23.13 -3.47 -0.81
N TRP A 138 -22.78 -2.30 -0.26
CA TRP A 138 -21.39 -1.83 -0.17
C TRP A 138 -20.52 -2.75 0.69
N MET A 139 -21.00 -3.17 1.86
CA MET A 139 -20.24 -4.06 2.74
C MET A 139 -19.98 -5.41 2.07
N MET A 140 -20.99 -5.97 1.40
CA MET A 140 -20.84 -7.21 0.63
C MET A 140 -19.90 -7.03 -0.57
N ALA A 141 -19.95 -5.88 -1.24
CA ALA A 141 -19.04 -5.53 -2.33
C ALA A 141 -17.57 -5.41 -1.90
N LEU A 142 -17.28 -5.19 -0.62
CA LEU A 142 -15.93 -5.16 -0.07
C LEU A 142 -15.37 -6.54 0.28
N VAL A 143 -16.22 -7.53 0.58
CA VAL A 143 -15.78 -8.86 1.04
C VAL A 143 -14.86 -9.52 0.01
N GLN A 144 -15.29 -9.59 -1.26
CA GLN A 144 -14.48 -10.22 -2.30
C GLN A 144 -13.15 -9.48 -2.54
N PRO A 145 -13.12 -8.14 -2.75
CA PRO A 145 -11.87 -7.40 -2.88
C PRO A 145 -10.91 -7.60 -1.70
N TYR A 146 -11.40 -7.65 -0.46
CA TYR A 146 -10.55 -7.92 0.70
C TYR A 146 -10.04 -9.36 0.73
N ALA A 147 -10.87 -10.35 0.38
CA ALA A 147 -10.42 -11.74 0.28
C ALA A 147 -9.33 -11.88 -0.80
N GLU A 148 -9.50 -11.23 -1.96
CA GLU A 148 -8.49 -11.19 -3.01
C GLU A 148 -7.23 -10.44 -2.57
N PHE A 149 -7.35 -9.31 -1.88
CA PHE A 149 -6.22 -8.59 -1.30
C PHE A 149 -5.39 -9.50 -0.39
N TRP A 150 -6.03 -10.21 0.55
CA TRP A 150 -5.32 -11.13 1.44
C TRP A 150 -4.69 -12.31 0.68
N ALA A 151 -5.37 -12.86 -0.33
CA ALA A 151 -4.81 -13.89 -1.19
C ALA A 151 -3.55 -13.38 -1.93
N ILE A 152 -3.60 -12.14 -2.44
CA ILE A 152 -2.45 -11.48 -3.07
C ILE A 152 -1.31 -11.31 -2.07
N CYS A 153 -1.57 -10.83 -0.86
CA CYS A 153 -0.57 -10.67 0.20
C CYS A 153 0.15 -11.99 0.51
N VAL A 154 -0.59 -13.08 0.66
CA VAL A 154 -0.02 -14.42 0.93
C VAL A 154 0.80 -14.91 -0.26
N LEU A 155 0.28 -14.82 -1.48
CA LEU A 155 0.99 -15.25 -2.70
C LEU A 155 2.27 -14.42 -2.92
N LYS A 156 2.18 -13.10 -2.77
CA LYS A 156 3.33 -12.18 -2.84
C LYS A 156 4.38 -12.59 -1.83
N ASP A 157 4.01 -12.79 -0.56
CA ASP A 157 5.00 -13.09 0.46
C ASP A 157 5.63 -14.48 0.33
N CYS A 158 4.85 -15.49 -0.08
CA CYS A 158 5.36 -16.83 -0.29
C CYS A 158 6.36 -16.90 -1.46
N PHE A 159 6.07 -16.25 -2.58
CA PHE A 159 6.83 -16.42 -3.82
C PHE A 159 7.77 -15.26 -4.14
N SER A 160 7.34 -14.01 -3.97
CA SER A 160 8.19 -12.86 -4.20
C SER A 160 9.05 -12.56 -2.98
N MET A 161 8.43 -12.20 -1.85
CA MET A 161 9.17 -11.61 -0.73
C MET A 161 10.04 -12.65 0.02
N ASN A 162 9.59 -13.89 0.13
CA ASN A 162 10.39 -14.92 0.80
C ASN A 162 11.45 -15.57 -0.10
N ILE A 163 11.26 -15.62 -1.43
CA ILE A 163 12.19 -16.32 -2.33
C ILE A 163 12.99 -15.33 -3.17
N LEU A 164 12.31 -14.51 -3.98
CA LEU A 164 12.97 -13.59 -4.91
C LEU A 164 13.66 -12.45 -4.17
N HIS A 165 12.97 -11.79 -3.25
CA HIS A 165 13.52 -10.68 -2.48
C HIS A 165 14.74 -11.08 -1.64
N ARG A 166 14.78 -12.30 -1.07
CA ARG A 166 16.02 -12.83 -0.46
C ARG A 166 17.19 -12.94 -1.45
N LYS A 167 16.92 -13.28 -2.72
CA LYS A 167 17.95 -13.26 -3.77
C LYS A 167 18.33 -11.84 -4.16
N MET A 168 17.41 -10.87 -4.10
CA MET A 168 17.71 -9.45 -4.30
C MET A 168 18.65 -8.93 -3.20
N HIS A 169 18.53 -9.41 -1.96
CA HIS A 169 19.50 -9.12 -0.89
C HIS A 169 20.82 -9.90 -0.96
N ASN A 170 20.99 -10.81 -1.91
CA ASN A 170 22.18 -11.64 -2.02
C ASN A 170 23.18 -11.03 -3.01
N LYS A 171 24.34 -10.57 -2.51
CA LYS A 171 25.43 -9.99 -3.32
C LYS A 171 25.98 -10.91 -4.41
N ASN A 172 25.78 -12.22 -4.30
CA ASN A 172 26.14 -13.16 -5.36
C ASN A 172 25.23 -13.06 -6.60
N HIS A 173 24.03 -12.50 -6.45
CA HIS A 173 23.11 -12.18 -7.55
C HIS A 173 23.21 -10.70 -7.91
N GLN A 174 24.36 -10.29 -8.48
CA GLN A 174 24.71 -8.89 -8.73
C GLN A 174 23.62 -8.06 -9.41
N PHE A 175 22.95 -8.60 -10.44
CA PHE A 175 21.87 -7.90 -11.14
C PHE A 175 20.69 -7.59 -10.20
N LEU A 176 20.13 -8.61 -9.55
CA LEU A 176 18.99 -8.45 -8.64
C LEU A 176 19.35 -7.57 -7.43
N HIS A 177 20.58 -7.68 -6.93
CA HIS A 177 21.07 -6.81 -5.87
C HIS A 177 21.15 -5.36 -6.32
N SER A 178 21.68 -5.09 -7.51
CA SER A 178 21.87 -3.71 -7.99
C SER A 178 20.55 -2.94 -8.17
N ILE A 179 19.50 -3.60 -8.68
CA ILE A 179 18.21 -2.94 -8.88
C ILE A 179 17.49 -2.65 -7.55
N HIS A 180 17.69 -3.53 -6.56
CA HIS A 180 17.01 -3.47 -5.28
C HIS A 180 17.75 -2.63 -4.24
N GLU A 181 19.08 -2.48 -4.37
CA GLU A 181 19.88 -1.56 -3.57
C GLU A 181 19.39 -0.12 -3.71
N LEU A 182 18.89 0.27 -4.90
CA LEU A 182 18.29 1.59 -5.11
C LEU A 182 17.14 1.86 -4.12
N HIS A 183 16.27 0.88 -3.92
CA HIS A 183 15.13 0.95 -3.00
C HIS A 183 15.58 1.06 -1.53
N HIS A 184 16.69 0.40 -1.17
CA HIS A 184 17.23 0.39 0.19
C HIS A 184 18.14 1.56 0.55
N ASN A 185 18.47 2.44 -0.38
CA ASN A 185 19.44 3.52 -0.19
C ASN A 185 19.12 4.47 0.98
N TYR A 186 17.85 4.62 1.34
CA TYR A 186 17.43 5.51 2.42
C TYR A 186 17.46 4.87 3.81
N ALA A 187 17.52 3.55 3.91
CA ALA A 187 17.63 2.80 5.16
C ALA A 187 16.73 3.35 6.29
N ILE A 188 17.32 3.83 7.40
CA ILE A 188 16.58 4.40 8.54
C ILE A 188 15.79 5.67 8.20
N ASN A 189 16.07 6.33 7.08
CA ASN A 189 15.44 7.56 6.63
C ASN A 189 14.28 7.33 5.65
N LEU A 190 13.92 6.07 5.40
CA LEU A 190 12.78 5.70 4.56
C LEU A 190 11.50 6.47 4.92
N ASN A 191 10.79 6.92 3.89
CA ASN A 191 9.47 7.53 3.92
C ASN A 191 8.75 7.30 2.57
N ASN A 192 7.48 7.70 2.44
CA ASN A 192 6.72 7.49 1.20
C ASN A 192 7.27 8.24 -0.02
N ILE A 193 7.99 9.35 0.19
CA ILE A 193 8.57 10.14 -0.90
C ILE A 193 9.81 9.42 -1.42
N ASN A 194 10.76 9.13 -0.54
CA ASN A 194 12.03 8.52 -0.93
C ASN A 194 11.95 7.01 -1.24
N GLY A 195 10.94 6.31 -0.72
CA GLY A 195 10.58 4.96 -1.13
C GLY A 195 10.13 4.87 -2.60
N SER A 196 9.81 5.99 -3.25
CA SER A 196 9.54 6.03 -4.69
C SER A 196 10.80 5.85 -5.56
N GLN A 197 11.99 5.89 -4.98
CA GLN A 197 13.23 5.50 -5.67
C GLN A 197 13.32 3.99 -5.72
N ILE A 198 12.59 3.41 -6.66
CA ILE A 198 12.57 1.98 -6.90
C ILE A 198 12.80 1.74 -8.39
N ASP A 199 13.60 0.74 -8.72
CA ASP A 199 13.75 0.32 -10.10
C ASP A 199 12.41 -0.25 -10.62
N PRO A 200 11.98 0.05 -11.86
CA PRO A 200 10.71 -0.48 -12.36
C PRO A 200 10.62 -2.02 -12.32
N LEU A 201 11.74 -2.73 -12.49
CA LEU A 201 11.77 -4.19 -12.36
C LEU A 201 11.65 -4.62 -10.90
N ASP A 202 12.31 -3.92 -9.97
CA ASP A 202 12.15 -4.16 -8.53
C ASP A 202 10.67 -3.97 -8.12
N LEU A 203 10.06 -2.86 -8.54
CA LEU A 203 8.64 -2.59 -8.33
C LEU A 203 7.74 -3.71 -8.89
N PHE A 204 8.05 -4.22 -10.08
CA PHE A 204 7.30 -5.33 -10.66
C PHE A 204 7.47 -6.62 -9.82
N LEU A 205 8.70 -6.96 -9.44
CA LEU A 205 8.99 -8.16 -8.67
C LEU A 205 8.31 -8.10 -7.30
N GLU A 206 8.40 -6.98 -6.59
CA GLU A 206 7.81 -6.86 -5.26
C GLU A 206 6.28 -6.75 -5.31
N ASN A 207 5.71 -5.97 -6.23
CA ASN A 207 4.29 -5.59 -6.13
C ASN A 207 3.37 -6.26 -7.14
N SER A 208 3.89 -6.77 -8.26
CA SER A 208 3.06 -7.34 -9.34
C SER A 208 3.00 -8.86 -9.36
N ILE A 209 3.93 -9.56 -8.69
CA ILE A 209 3.94 -11.03 -8.66
C ILE A 209 2.71 -11.60 -7.95
N GLY A 210 2.29 -11.03 -6.81
CA GLY A 210 1.10 -11.50 -6.09
C GLY A 210 -0.18 -11.46 -6.94
N PRO A 211 -0.54 -10.30 -7.53
CA PRO A 211 -1.67 -10.21 -8.46
C PRO A 211 -1.58 -11.17 -9.64
N PHE A 212 -0.40 -11.30 -10.27
CA PHE A 212 -0.18 -12.22 -11.37
C PHE A 212 -0.42 -13.68 -10.98
N LEU A 213 0.11 -14.10 -9.82
CA LEU A 213 -0.10 -15.44 -9.31
C LEU A 213 -1.57 -15.72 -8.97
N LEU A 214 -2.31 -14.72 -8.47
CA LEU A 214 -3.74 -14.87 -8.22
C LEU A 214 -4.51 -15.10 -9.53
N VAL A 215 -4.18 -14.37 -10.60
CA VAL A 215 -4.77 -14.57 -11.93
C VAL A 215 -4.49 -15.99 -12.44
N CYS A 216 -3.25 -16.46 -12.35
CA CYS A 216 -2.89 -17.82 -12.73
C CYS A 216 -3.62 -18.88 -11.90
N ALA A 217 -3.75 -18.67 -10.59
CA ALA A 217 -4.45 -19.58 -9.70
C ALA A 217 -5.95 -19.65 -10.03
N LYS A 218 -6.60 -18.51 -10.26
CA LYS A 218 -8.00 -18.45 -10.69
C LYS A 218 -8.20 -19.18 -12.02
N TRP A 219 -7.34 -18.93 -13.00
CA TRP A 219 -7.37 -19.63 -14.29
C TRP A 219 -7.25 -21.15 -14.13
N ALA A 220 -6.30 -21.62 -13.32
CA ALA A 220 -6.08 -23.04 -13.06
C ALA A 220 -7.26 -23.72 -12.35
N LEU A 221 -8.04 -22.97 -11.58
CA LEU A 221 -9.26 -23.43 -10.91
C LEU A 221 -10.53 -23.32 -11.77
N GLY A 222 -10.42 -22.86 -13.02
CA GLY A 222 -11.56 -22.62 -13.90
C GLY A 222 -12.40 -21.39 -13.51
N LEU A 223 -11.85 -20.50 -12.69
CA LEU A 223 -12.46 -19.21 -12.33
C LEU A 223 -12.06 -18.13 -13.34
N THR A 224 -12.80 -17.02 -13.36
CA THR A 224 -12.47 -15.86 -14.20
C THR A 224 -11.07 -15.32 -13.84
N PRO A 225 -10.11 -15.27 -14.79
CA PRO A 225 -8.71 -14.94 -14.52
C PRO A 225 -8.50 -13.42 -14.39
N GLN A 226 -9.14 -12.82 -13.39
CA GLN A 226 -9.16 -11.39 -13.13
C GLN A 226 -8.84 -11.09 -11.67
N VAL A 227 -8.31 -9.90 -11.40
CA VAL A 227 -8.18 -9.35 -10.04
C VAL A 227 -9.17 -8.20 -9.88
N SER A 228 -9.83 -8.10 -8.75
CA SER A 228 -10.61 -6.93 -8.39
C SER A 228 -9.73 -5.70 -8.41
N PHE A 229 -10.13 -4.66 -9.14
CA PHE A 229 -9.41 -3.39 -9.12
C PHE A 229 -9.23 -2.86 -7.69
N LEU A 230 -10.24 -3.03 -6.83
CA LEU A 230 -10.17 -2.59 -5.45
C LEU A 230 -9.18 -3.42 -4.62
N ALA A 231 -9.01 -4.73 -4.90
CA ALA A 231 -7.97 -5.53 -4.25
C ALA A 231 -6.57 -5.03 -4.63
N PHE A 232 -6.34 -4.74 -5.91
CA PHE A 232 -5.08 -4.15 -6.39
C PHE A 232 -4.85 -2.74 -5.82
N TYR A 233 -5.88 -1.91 -5.78
CA TYR A 233 -5.83 -0.58 -5.18
C TYR A 233 -5.46 -0.64 -3.69
N THR A 234 -6.07 -1.57 -2.95
CA THR A 234 -5.78 -1.81 -1.54
C THR A 234 -4.35 -2.28 -1.34
N LEU A 235 -3.85 -3.18 -2.21
CA LEU A 235 -2.45 -3.59 -2.22
C LEU A 235 -1.50 -2.40 -2.39
N VAL A 236 -1.67 -1.61 -3.47
CA VAL A 236 -0.82 -0.44 -3.72
C VAL A 236 -0.88 0.56 -2.56
N SER A 237 -2.07 0.72 -1.95
CA SER A 237 -2.22 1.61 -0.79
C SER A 237 -1.51 1.06 0.45
N SER A 238 -1.60 -0.24 0.70
CA SER A 238 -0.90 -0.93 1.78
C SER A 238 0.60 -0.78 1.63
N GLU A 239 1.15 -1.08 0.45
CA GLU A 239 2.58 -0.95 0.15
C GLU A 239 3.05 0.51 0.29
N GLY A 240 2.26 1.48 -0.16
CA GLY A 240 2.56 2.89 0.14
C GLY A 240 2.64 3.13 1.64
N SER A 241 1.66 2.65 2.40
CA SER A 241 1.58 2.89 3.85
C SER A 241 2.71 2.23 4.66
N THR A 242 3.26 1.09 4.19
CA THR A 242 4.37 0.42 4.87
C THR A 242 5.68 1.23 4.82
N HIS A 243 5.81 2.16 3.86
CA HIS A 243 6.94 3.08 3.75
C HIS A 243 6.81 4.34 4.60
N SER A 244 5.64 4.59 5.19
CA SER A 244 5.38 5.85 5.89
C SER A 244 6.37 6.09 7.04
N LEU A 245 6.72 7.34 7.28
CA LEU A 245 7.49 7.79 8.43
C LEU A 245 6.68 7.71 9.73
N ASN A 246 5.35 7.61 9.63
CA ASN A 246 4.47 7.58 10.77
C ASN A 246 4.21 6.12 11.17
N PRO A 247 4.68 5.67 12.35
CA PRO A 247 4.53 4.28 12.79
C PRO A 247 3.07 3.88 13.07
N TYR A 248 2.16 4.85 13.10
CA TYR A 248 0.73 4.63 13.30
C TYR A 248 -0.06 4.55 11.98
N SER A 249 0.60 4.68 10.82
CA SER A 249 -0.04 4.62 9.51
C SER A 249 -0.79 3.30 9.31
N VAL A 250 -2.01 3.41 8.78
CA VAL A 250 -2.89 2.28 8.50
C VAL A 250 -2.45 1.62 7.21
N CYS A 251 -2.12 0.34 7.26
CA CYS A 251 -1.63 -0.41 6.11
C CYS A 251 -2.72 -1.27 5.48
N TYR A 252 -3.60 -1.87 6.28
CA TYR A 252 -4.52 -2.90 5.82
C TYR A 252 -5.96 -2.41 5.66
N TYR A 253 -6.30 -1.25 6.23
CA TYR A 253 -7.66 -0.67 6.24
C TYR A 253 -8.72 -1.62 6.82
N PHE A 254 -8.25 -2.55 7.66
CA PHE A 254 -9.04 -3.52 8.38
C PHE A 254 -8.57 -3.46 9.84
N PRO A 255 -9.31 -2.78 10.75
CA PRO A 255 -8.82 -2.43 12.07
C PRO A 255 -8.21 -3.59 12.88
N PRO A 256 -8.76 -4.82 12.86
CA PRO A 256 -8.11 -5.95 13.53
C PRO A 256 -6.74 -6.31 12.95
N ALA A 257 -6.59 -6.30 11.62
CA ALA A 257 -5.29 -6.52 10.99
C ALA A 257 -4.32 -5.39 11.28
N ASP A 258 -4.74 -4.13 11.18
CA ASP A 258 -3.88 -2.98 11.51
C ASP A 258 -3.46 -2.94 12.98
N ALA A 259 -4.26 -3.51 13.89
CA ALA A 259 -3.90 -3.63 15.30
C ALA A 259 -2.81 -4.68 15.54
N ILE A 260 -2.76 -5.74 14.74
CA ILE A 260 -1.87 -6.90 14.96
C ILE A 260 -0.65 -6.85 14.03
N LEU A 261 -0.88 -6.61 12.74
CA LEU A 261 0.13 -6.53 11.71
C LEU A 261 0.54 -5.07 11.54
N LYS A 262 1.61 -4.63 12.22
CA LYS A 262 2.24 -3.33 11.94
C LYS A 262 3.19 -3.41 10.74
N GLY A 263 2.62 -3.45 9.54
CA GLY A 263 3.35 -3.49 8.28
C GLY A 263 4.41 -2.39 8.17
N ASN A 264 4.04 -1.16 8.55
CA ASN A 264 4.96 -0.02 8.59
C ASN A 264 6.23 -0.27 9.43
N ILE A 265 6.06 -0.75 10.66
CA ILE A 265 7.18 -1.02 11.58
C ILE A 265 8.06 -2.14 11.01
N GLY A 266 7.46 -3.26 10.58
CA GLY A 266 8.18 -4.41 10.04
C GLY A 266 9.01 -4.04 8.80
N HIS A 267 8.42 -3.29 7.88
CA HIS A 267 9.05 -2.90 6.62
C HIS A 267 10.13 -1.81 6.81
N ASN A 268 9.89 -0.81 7.65
CA ASN A 268 10.94 0.16 7.99
C ASN A 268 12.13 -0.49 8.69
N LEU A 269 11.91 -1.51 9.53
CA LEU A 269 12.99 -2.30 10.12
C LEU A 269 13.75 -3.13 9.08
N HIS A 270 13.05 -3.70 8.10
CA HIS A 270 13.67 -4.35 6.97
C HIS A 270 14.61 -3.38 6.25
N HIS A 271 14.15 -2.18 5.92
CA HIS A 271 15.00 -1.14 5.32
C HIS A 271 16.20 -0.73 6.17
N ALA A 272 16.00 -0.60 7.50
CA ALA A 272 17.10 -0.29 8.42
C ALA A 272 18.08 -1.46 8.62
N LYS A 273 17.61 -2.70 8.47
CA LYS A 273 18.35 -3.95 8.64
C LYS A 273 17.98 -4.93 7.51
N PRO A 274 18.54 -4.76 6.29
CA PRO A 274 18.11 -5.43 5.06
C PRO A 274 18.05 -6.97 5.09
N HIS A 275 18.71 -7.60 6.06
CA HIS A 275 18.71 -9.05 6.23
C HIS A 275 17.70 -9.56 7.29
N THR A 276 16.70 -8.75 7.63
CA THR A 276 15.60 -9.08 8.55
C THR A 276 14.26 -8.80 7.90
N ASN A 277 13.15 -9.36 8.40
CA ASN A 277 11.78 -9.04 7.95
C ASN A 277 11.59 -9.07 6.42
N PHE A 278 12.00 -10.17 5.77
CA PHE A 278 11.97 -10.27 4.30
C PHE A 278 10.56 -10.26 3.68
N THR A 279 9.50 -10.48 4.45
CA THR A 279 8.11 -10.44 3.95
C THR A 279 7.57 -9.02 4.01
N ALA A 280 6.76 -8.63 3.02
CA ALA A 280 6.12 -7.31 3.01
C ALA A 280 5.12 -7.18 4.17
N HIS A 281 4.46 -8.29 4.53
CA HIS A 281 3.57 -8.35 5.68
C HIS A 281 4.25 -9.10 6.83
N PRO A 282 4.24 -8.55 8.06
CA PRO A 282 4.97 -9.12 9.19
C PRO A 282 4.17 -10.25 9.84
N TRP A 283 4.02 -11.38 9.15
CA TRP A 283 3.21 -12.52 9.64
C TRP A 283 3.66 -13.01 11.02
N HIS A 284 4.94 -12.84 11.39
CA HIS A 284 5.45 -13.18 12.71
C HIS A 284 4.79 -12.39 13.85
N HIS A 285 4.15 -11.25 13.56
CA HIS A 285 3.39 -10.47 14.53
C HIS A 285 2.12 -11.19 15.04
N LEU A 286 1.57 -12.15 14.29
CA LEU A 286 0.39 -12.91 14.71
C LEU A 286 0.63 -13.75 15.97
N TRP A 287 1.90 -14.05 16.30
CA TRP A 287 2.25 -14.90 17.44
C TRP A 287 3.09 -14.16 18.48
N LYS A 288 4.36 -13.85 18.18
CA LYS A 288 5.33 -13.31 19.17
C LYS A 288 6.34 -12.31 18.61
N GLY A 289 6.14 -11.83 17.37
CA GLY A 289 7.06 -10.91 16.71
C GLY A 289 6.85 -9.44 17.06
N TYR A 290 5.61 -9.06 17.41
CA TYR A 290 5.21 -7.67 17.38
C TYR A 290 5.97 -6.77 18.37
N GLN A 291 5.98 -7.13 19.66
CA GLN A 291 6.67 -6.33 20.68
C GLN A 291 8.17 -6.21 20.38
N LYS A 292 8.80 -7.28 19.91
CA LYS A 292 10.22 -7.29 19.55
C LYS A 292 10.52 -6.30 18.42
N ASP A 293 9.67 -6.24 17.41
CA ASP A 293 9.84 -5.29 16.31
C ASP A 293 9.60 -3.85 16.79
N VAL A 294 8.60 -3.61 17.66
CA VAL A 294 8.40 -2.27 18.27
C VAL A 294 9.63 -1.83 19.08
N ASP A 295 10.17 -2.70 19.93
CA ASP A 295 11.37 -2.40 20.73
C ASP A 295 12.58 -2.14 19.84
N THR A 296 12.74 -2.95 18.79
CA THR A 296 13.82 -2.78 17.81
C THR A 296 13.66 -1.48 17.03
N TYR A 297 12.44 -1.12 16.64
CA TYR A 297 12.12 0.10 15.91
C TYR A 297 12.42 1.32 16.78
N ASN A 298 11.96 1.32 18.03
CA ASN A 298 12.26 2.36 19.02
C ASN A 298 13.76 2.56 19.20
N HIS A 299 14.52 1.45 19.29
CA HIS A 299 15.97 1.51 19.41
C HIS A 299 16.66 2.04 18.15
N VAL A 300 16.34 1.48 16.97
CA VAL A 300 17.03 1.80 15.71
C VAL A 300 16.65 3.18 15.19
N MET A 301 15.37 3.52 15.22
CA MET A 301 14.84 4.79 14.70
C MET A 301 14.90 5.92 15.74
N LYS A 302 15.31 5.62 16.99
CA LYS A 302 15.34 6.56 18.12
C LYS A 302 13.95 7.16 18.41
N THR A 303 12.97 6.28 18.53
CA THR A 303 11.55 6.61 18.68
C THR A 303 10.97 6.09 20.00
N GLN A 304 9.76 6.52 20.33
CA GLN A 304 9.02 6.07 21.52
C GLN A 304 7.59 5.68 21.14
N VAL A 305 7.46 4.80 20.14
CA VAL A 305 6.17 4.25 19.72
C VAL A 305 5.55 3.50 20.89
N GLN A 306 4.31 3.85 21.21
CA GLN A 306 3.51 3.23 22.26
C GLN A 306 2.36 2.45 21.62
N LEU A 307 2.02 1.31 22.22
CA LEU A 307 0.92 0.43 21.80
C LEU A 307 -0.40 0.84 22.42
#